data_AF-A0A848DKG3-F1
#
_entry.id   AF-A0A848DKG3-F1
#
_cell.length_a   1.000
_cell.length_b   1.000
_cell.length_c   1.000
_cell.angle_alpha   90.00
_cell.angle_beta   90.00
_cell.angle_gamma   90.00
#
_symmetry.space_group_name_H-M   'P 1'
#
loop_
_entity.id
_entity.type
_entity.pdbx_description
1 polymer ?
#
loop_
_entity_poly.entity_id
_entity_poly.type
_entity_poly.pdbx_seq_one_letter_code
_entity_poly.pdbx_strand_id
1 'polypeptide(L)'
;MRTITPPDWVIELLRRRHKESHGPWVFPSTSSNLRDPDNTRKQLREVLADTEWKGLHPHAFRHLVATRLDAAGLSAREIADYLGHERVSMTQDVYMSRKANGANAAAALNAFGPPESVG
;
A
#
# COMPACT_ATOMS: atom_id res chain seq x y z
N MET A 1 -1.05 -9.79 -14.28
CA MET A 1 -1.27 -8.34 -14.09
C MET A 1 -2.63 -8.15 -13.44
N ARG A 2 -2.75 -7.36 -12.38
CA ARG A 2 -4.00 -7.18 -11.61
C ARG A 2 -4.37 -5.70 -11.54
N THR A 3 -5.67 -5.43 -11.45
CA THR A 3 -6.20 -4.08 -11.26
C THR A 3 -6.78 -3.98 -9.87
N ILE A 4 -6.44 -2.91 -9.15
CA ILE A 4 -7.02 -2.59 -7.84
C ILE A 4 -7.66 -1.22 -7.88
N THR A 5 -8.59 -1.00 -6.96
CA THR A 5 -9.16 0.32 -6.69
C THR A 5 -8.51 0.84 -5.42
N PRO A 6 -7.52 1.74 -5.50
CA PRO A 6 -6.95 2.33 -4.30
C PRO A 6 -7.90 3.40 -3.72
N PRO A 7 -7.71 3.80 -2.45
CA PRO A 7 -8.44 4.90 -1.82
C PRO A 7 -8.34 6.21 -2.62
N ASP A 8 -9.34 7.08 -2.47
CA ASP A 8 -9.41 8.33 -3.23
C ASP A 8 -8.22 9.24 -2.93
N TRP A 9 -7.81 9.29 -1.65
CA TRP A 9 -6.63 10.05 -1.24
C TRP A 9 -5.33 9.52 -1.86
N VAL A 10 -5.23 8.21 -2.14
CA VAL A 10 -4.09 7.62 -2.85
C VAL A 10 -4.13 8.02 -4.32
N ILE A 11 -5.31 7.95 -4.97
CA ILE A 11 -5.47 8.40 -6.35
C ILE A 11 -5.05 9.87 -6.49
N GLU A 12 -5.50 10.73 -5.57
CA GLU A 12 -5.15 12.15 -5.61
C GLU A 12 -3.64 12.37 -5.43
N LEU A 13 -3.02 11.67 -4.47
CA LEU A 13 -1.57 11.69 -4.29
C LEU A 13 -0.82 11.27 -5.56
N LEU A 14 -1.25 10.16 -6.19
CA LEU A 14 -0.62 9.64 -7.42
C LEU A 14 -0.81 10.61 -8.59
N ARG A 15 -1.98 11.25 -8.71
CA ARG A 15 -2.23 12.27 -9.74
C ARG A 15 -1.35 13.50 -9.55
N ARG A 16 -1.26 14.04 -8.33
CA ARG A 16 -0.37 15.17 -8.02
C ARG A 16 1.06 14.85 -8.39
N ARG A 17 1.53 13.69 -7.93
CA ARG A 17 2.91 13.26 -8.18
C ARG A 17 3.19 12.96 -9.66
N HIS A 18 2.22 12.45 -10.41
CA HIS A 18 2.34 12.27 -11.86
C HIS A 18 2.46 13.61 -12.59
N LYS A 19 1.76 14.67 -12.15
CA LYS A 19 1.89 16.02 -12.73
C LYS A 19 3.28 16.61 -12.51
N GLU A 20 3.89 16.33 -11.36
CA GLU A 20 5.25 16.79 -11.00
C GLU A 20 6.35 15.93 -11.62
N SER A 21 6.04 14.70 -12.04
CA SER A 21 7.01 13.78 -12.63
C SER A 21 7.19 14.05 -14.12
N HIS A 22 8.44 14.20 -14.55
CA HIS A 22 8.79 14.32 -15.96
C HIS A 22 9.26 12.95 -16.48
N GLY A 23 8.31 12.08 -16.83
CA GLY A 23 8.60 10.76 -17.40
C GLY A 23 7.50 9.72 -17.18
N PRO A 24 7.73 8.46 -17.58
CA PRO A 24 6.73 7.39 -17.49
C PRO A 24 6.50 6.85 -16.06
N TRP A 25 7.28 7.32 -15.08
CA TRP A 25 7.27 6.79 -13.72
C TRP A 25 6.62 7.77 -12.74
N VAL A 26 5.69 7.30 -11.91
CA VAL A 26 5.08 8.13 -10.83
C VAL A 26 6.05 8.36 -9.67
N PHE A 27 6.96 7.42 -9.42
CA PHE A 27 8.00 7.53 -8.40
C PHE A 27 9.40 7.39 -9.04
N PRO A 28 9.87 8.41 -9.78
CA PRO A 28 11.19 8.35 -10.38
C PRO A 28 12.30 8.37 -9.33
N SER A 29 13.47 7.83 -9.69
CA SER A 29 14.73 8.12 -9.01
C SER A 29 15.16 9.56 -9.31
N THR A 30 16.19 10.05 -8.63
CA THR A 30 16.79 11.37 -8.91
C THR A 30 17.34 11.49 -10.34
N SER A 31 17.60 10.36 -11.01
CA SER A 31 18.02 10.30 -12.42
C SER A 31 16.86 9.97 -13.37
N SER A 32 15.60 10.18 -12.95
CA SER A 32 14.38 9.93 -13.74
C SER A 32 14.13 8.48 -14.19
N ASN A 33 14.84 7.52 -13.58
CA ASN A 33 14.69 6.09 -13.86
C ASN A 33 13.80 5.41 -12.82
N LEU A 34 13.49 4.12 -13.01
CA LEU A 34 12.80 3.32 -12.00
C LEU A 34 13.60 3.30 -10.69
N ARG A 35 12.93 3.50 -9.56
CA ARG A 35 13.57 3.41 -8.24
C ARG A 35 14.02 1.98 -7.95
N ASP A 36 15.27 1.88 -7.50
CA ASP A 36 15.80 0.63 -6.99
C ASP A 36 15.20 0.29 -5.61
N PRO A 37 14.76 -0.96 -5.37
CA PRO A 37 14.17 -1.36 -4.11
C PRO A 37 15.11 -1.24 -2.91
N ASP A 38 16.40 -1.53 -3.07
CA ASP A 38 17.38 -1.48 -1.97
C ASP A 38 17.71 -0.05 -1.59
N ASN A 39 17.82 0.85 -2.58
CA ASN A 39 17.92 2.28 -2.34
C ASN A 39 16.68 2.83 -1.63
N THR A 40 15.49 2.38 -2.03
CA THR A 40 14.23 2.79 -1.36
C THR A 40 14.19 2.29 0.09
N ARG A 41 14.62 1.06 0.36
CA ARG A 41 14.74 0.51 1.72
C ARG A 41 15.78 1.25 2.55
N LYS A 42 16.91 1.64 1.94
CA LYS A 42 17.95 2.44 2.60
C LYS A 42 17.40 3.79 3.03
N GLN A 43 16.73 4.51 2.13
CA GLN A 43 16.07 5.79 2.43
C GLN A 43 15.04 5.65 3.55
N LEU A 44 14.23 4.58 3.54
CA LEU A 44 13.29 4.32 4.63
C LEU A 44 14.01 4.13 5.97
N ARG A 45 15.09 3.35 6.01
CA ARG A 45 15.88 3.16 7.24
C ARG A 45 16.47 4.47 7.76
N GLU A 46 16.92 5.35 6.86
CA GLU A 46 17.46 6.67 7.23
C GLU A 46 16.38 7.55 7.86
N VAL A 47 15.19 7.63 7.26
CA VAL A 47 14.07 8.42 7.79
C VAL A 47 13.60 7.90 9.16
N LEU A 48 13.65 6.59 9.39
CA LEU A 48 13.19 5.96 10.62
C LEU A 48 14.27 5.84 11.71
N ALA A 49 15.52 6.23 11.42
CA ALA A 49 16.66 5.93 12.29
C ALA A 49 16.51 6.48 13.72
N ASP A 50 15.89 7.65 13.86
CA ASP A 50 15.70 8.38 15.11
C ASP A 50 14.24 8.36 15.60
N THR A 51 13.45 7.41 15.09
CA THR A 51 12.05 7.21 15.48
C THR A 51 11.90 5.92 16.27
N GLU A 52 10.78 5.76 16.98
CA GLU A 52 10.39 4.48 17.60
C GLU A 52 10.24 3.33 16.59
N TRP A 53 10.12 3.66 15.30
CA TRP A 53 9.95 2.71 14.19
C TRP A 53 11.28 2.25 13.57
N LYS A 54 12.41 2.51 14.22
CA LYS A 54 13.73 2.08 13.75
C LYS A 54 13.73 0.58 13.43
N GLY A 55 14.14 0.25 12.19
CA GLY A 55 14.19 -1.12 11.71
C GLY A 55 12.91 -1.64 11.04
N LEU A 56 11.86 -0.82 10.94
CA LEU A 56 10.63 -1.18 10.23
C LEU A 56 10.93 -1.50 8.75
N HIS A 57 10.51 -2.69 8.31
CA HIS A 57 10.62 -3.12 6.92
C HIS A 57 9.34 -2.76 6.14
N PRO A 58 9.38 -2.41 4.84
CA PRO A 58 8.18 -2.08 4.05
C PRO A 58 7.07 -3.14 4.08
N HIS A 59 7.44 -4.41 4.33
CA HIS A 59 6.47 -5.50 4.49
C HIS A 59 5.49 -5.28 5.65
N ALA A 60 5.90 -4.54 6.69
CA ALA A 60 5.04 -4.19 7.81
C ALA A 60 3.84 -3.33 7.37
N PHE A 61 4.00 -2.43 6.38
CA PHE A 61 2.88 -1.67 5.84
C PHE A 61 1.86 -2.56 5.12
N ARG A 62 2.34 -3.63 4.46
CA ARG A 62 1.45 -4.62 3.84
C ARG A 62 0.66 -5.40 4.89
N HIS A 63 1.30 -5.80 5.99
CA HIS A 63 0.61 -6.40 7.12
C HIS A 63 -0.42 -5.46 7.75
N LEU A 64 -0.04 -4.19 7.95
CA LEU A 64 -0.96 -3.18 8.46
C LEU A 64 -2.21 -3.08 7.59
N VAL A 65 -2.06 -2.99 6.26
CA VAL A 65 -3.22 -2.97 5.35
C VAL A 65 -4.06 -4.23 5.50
N ALA A 66 -3.44 -5.42 5.56
CA ALA A 66 -4.18 -6.67 5.77
C ALA A 66 -5.00 -6.65 7.07
N THR A 67 -4.36 -6.28 8.20
CA THR A 67 -5.02 -6.18 9.50
C THR A 67 -6.14 -5.14 9.51
N ARG A 68 -5.98 -4.01 8.81
CA ARG A 68 -7.01 -2.97 8.74
C ARG A 68 -8.23 -3.41 7.92
N LEU A 69 -7.99 -4.10 6.82
CA LEU A 69 -9.08 -4.65 6.00
C LEU A 69 -9.82 -5.77 6.73
N ASP A 70 -9.09 -6.63 7.46
CA ASP A 70 -9.68 -7.66 8.32
C ASP A 70 -10.54 -7.04 9.44
N ALA A 71 -10.02 -6.03 10.14
CA ALA A 71 -10.76 -5.29 11.15
C ALA A 71 -12.01 -4.57 10.60
N ALA A 72 -12.02 -4.24 9.30
CA ALA A 72 -13.18 -3.67 8.61
C ALA A 72 -14.19 -4.75 8.13
N GLY A 73 -13.94 -6.02 8.42
CA GLY A 73 -14.83 -7.14 8.11
C GLY A 73 -14.69 -7.69 6.70
N LEU A 74 -13.61 -7.35 5.97
CA LEU A 74 -13.35 -7.96 4.66
C LEU A 74 -12.89 -9.40 4.83
N SER A 75 -13.33 -10.26 3.92
CA SER A 75 -12.88 -11.64 3.86
C SER A 75 -11.39 -11.74 3.52
N ALA A 76 -10.72 -12.79 3.99
CA ALA A 76 -9.34 -13.07 3.59
C ALA A 76 -9.16 -13.15 2.06
N ARG A 77 -10.20 -13.54 1.33
CA ARG A 77 -10.18 -13.54 -0.14
C ARG A 77 -10.11 -12.12 -0.70
N GLU A 78 -10.98 -11.21 -0.27
CA GLU A 78 -10.94 -9.81 -0.69
C GLU A 78 -9.58 -9.17 -0.36
N ILE A 79 -9.06 -9.47 0.83
CA ILE A 79 -7.75 -8.98 1.27
C ILE A 79 -6.63 -9.55 0.39
N ALA A 80 -6.64 -10.84 0.10
CA ALA A 80 -5.67 -11.49 -0.76
C ALA A 80 -5.72 -10.98 -2.20
N ASP A 81 -6.93 -10.80 -2.75
CA ASP A 81 -7.16 -10.25 -4.09
C ASP A 81 -6.68 -8.79 -4.15
N TYR A 82 -6.92 -7.98 -3.12
CA TYR A 82 -6.49 -6.59 -3.01
C TYR A 82 -5.00 -6.41 -2.75
N LEU A 83 -4.36 -7.32 -2.02
CA LEU A 83 -2.92 -7.28 -1.77
C LEU A 83 -2.12 -7.99 -2.87
N GLY A 84 -2.71 -8.91 -3.63
CA GLY A 84 -2.06 -9.64 -4.71
C GLY A 84 -1.15 -10.76 -4.20
N HIS A 85 -1.68 -11.61 -3.31
CA HIS A 85 -0.96 -12.82 -2.90
C HIS A 85 -1.00 -13.87 -4.02
N GLU A 86 0.16 -14.26 -4.55
CA GLU A 86 0.32 -15.38 -5.49
C GLU A 86 0.30 -16.75 -4.76
N ARG A 87 0.45 -16.74 -3.42
CA ARG A 87 0.28 -17.92 -2.55
C ARG A 87 -0.59 -17.58 -1.35
N VAL A 88 -1.71 -18.29 -1.26
CA VAL A 88 -2.77 -18.19 -0.25
C VAL A 88 -2.35 -18.80 1.10
N SER A 89 -1.18 -19.43 1.21
CA SER A 89 -0.76 -20.21 2.39
C SER A 89 -0.38 -19.42 3.65
N MET A 90 -0.67 -18.12 3.72
CA MET A 90 -0.56 -17.31 4.95
C MET A 90 -1.92 -16.75 5.40
N THR A 91 -2.94 -16.78 4.55
CA THR A 91 -4.26 -16.19 4.81
C THR A 91 -5.34 -17.26 4.98
N GLN A 92 -4.97 -18.54 4.93
CA GLN A 92 -5.89 -19.66 4.75
C GLN A 92 -6.44 -20.26 6.05
N ASP A 93 -5.87 -19.97 7.22
CA ASP A 93 -6.30 -20.66 8.45
C ASP A 93 -7.56 -20.11 9.12
N VAL A 94 -8.12 -18.97 8.73
CA VAL A 94 -9.22 -18.39 9.54
C VAL A 94 -10.46 -17.88 8.78
N TYR A 95 -10.42 -17.54 7.49
CA TYR A 95 -11.50 -16.69 6.95
C TYR A 95 -12.08 -17.17 5.60
N MET A 96 -12.93 -18.21 5.65
CA MET A 96 -13.91 -18.54 4.60
C MET A 96 -15.05 -17.49 4.62
N SER A 97 -15.79 -17.06 3.57
CA SER A 97 -15.94 -17.41 2.15
C SER A 97 -16.67 -16.27 1.37
N ARG A 98 -16.64 -16.35 0.03
CA ARG A 98 -17.46 -15.68 -1.03
C ARG A 98 -17.05 -14.27 -1.54
N LYS A 99 -17.33 -14.07 -2.84
CA LYS A 99 -16.83 -13.05 -3.79
C LYS A 99 -16.93 -11.60 -3.30
N ALA A 100 -15.89 -10.79 -3.55
CA ALA A 100 -16.05 -9.34 -3.62
C ALA A 100 -14.96 -8.59 -4.40
N ASN A 101 -15.33 -7.37 -4.82
CA ASN A 101 -14.58 -6.42 -5.64
C ASN A 101 -13.79 -5.44 -4.76
N GLY A 102 -12.66 -4.92 -5.23
CA GLY A 102 -11.75 -4.03 -4.47
C GLY A 102 -12.35 -2.71 -3.93
N ALA A 103 -13.61 -2.40 -4.24
CA ALA A 103 -14.33 -1.24 -3.71
C ALA A 103 -14.47 -1.26 -2.17
N ASN A 104 -14.71 -2.44 -1.57
CA ASN A 104 -14.80 -2.58 -0.11
C ASN A 104 -13.46 -2.23 0.57
N ALA A 105 -12.34 -2.62 -0.06
CA ALA A 105 -11.01 -2.36 0.47
C ALA A 105 -10.65 -0.86 0.38
N ALA A 106 -11.01 -0.21 -0.74
CA ALA A 106 -10.84 1.23 -0.89
C ALA A 106 -11.63 2.00 0.19
N ALA A 107 -12.90 1.62 0.42
CA ALA A 107 -13.75 2.25 1.44
C ALA A 107 -13.16 2.09 2.85
N ALA A 108 -12.69 0.90 3.21
CA ALA A 108 -12.05 0.65 4.51
C ALA A 108 -10.77 1.48 4.71
N LEU A 109 -9.99 1.70 3.65
CA LEU A 109 -8.73 2.45 3.71
C LEU A 109 -8.92 3.97 3.58
N ASN A 110 -10.05 4.46 3.08
CA ASN A 110 -10.37 5.89 3.05
C ASN A 110 -10.42 6.50 4.47
N ALA A 111 -10.79 5.73 5.49
CA ALA A 111 -10.81 6.18 6.89
C ALA A 111 -9.42 6.46 7.49
N PHE A 112 -8.33 6.07 6.81
CA PHE A 112 -6.95 6.20 7.30
C PHE A 112 -6.10 7.13 6.43
N GLY A 113 -6.73 8.01 5.66
CA GLY A 113 -6.02 9.04 4.90
C GLY A 113 -5.11 9.87 5.81
N PRO A 114 -4.00 10.41 5.28
CA PRO A 114 -3.14 11.31 6.05
C PRO A 114 -3.96 12.50 6.57
N PRO A 115 -3.71 12.99 7.81
CA PRO A 115 -4.30 14.23 8.27
C PRO A 115 -3.91 15.35 7.30
N GLU A 116 -4.85 16.26 7.00
CA GLU A 116 -4.64 17.30 5.98
C GLU A 116 -3.33 18.07 6.20
N SER A 117 -2.55 18.16 5.11
CA SER A 117 -1.33 18.96 4.91
C SER A 117 -0.09 18.62 5.76
N VAL A 118 0.92 18.10 5.07
CA VAL A 118 2.28 18.66 5.18
C VAL A 118 2.73 18.91 3.74
N GLY A 119 2.92 20.20 3.42
CA GLY A 119 3.44 20.67 2.14
C GLY A 119 4.89 20.26 1.92
#